data_AF-A0A443SJS2-F1
#
_entry.id   AF-A0A443SJS2-F1
#
_cell.length_a   1.000
_cell.length_b   1.000
_cell.length_c   1.000
_cell.angle_alpha   90.00
_cell.angle_beta   90.00
_cell.angle_gamma   90.00
#
_symmetry.space_group_name_H-M   'P 1'
#
loop_
_entity.id
_entity.type
_entity.pdbx_description
1 polymer ?
#
loop_
_entity_poly.entity_id
_entity_poly.type
_entity_poly.pdbx_seq_one_letter_code
_entity_poly.pdbx_strand_id
1 'polypeptide(L)'
;SQDFTTDFYFRQTWKDSRLTFEKRPNIAALSVGSEVAEKIWVPDTFFANEKSAYFHEATTPNTFLRINFDGEVLRSMRYVCFTCSLFANNESFL
;
A
#
# COMPACT_ATOMS: atom_id res chain seq x y z
N SER A 1 -10.91 -11.04 25.40
CA SER A 1 -10.32 -10.20 24.35
C SER A 1 -11.27 -10.20 23.17
N GLN A 2 -11.35 -9.11 22.40
CA GLN A 2 -11.94 -9.15 21.06
C GLN A 2 -10.80 -8.98 20.06
N ASP A 3 -10.34 -10.12 19.58
CA ASP A 3 -9.42 -10.20 18.46
C ASP A 3 -10.26 -10.27 17.19
N PHE A 4 -9.97 -9.43 16.20
CA PHE A 4 -10.68 -9.41 14.93
C PHE A 4 -9.70 -9.50 13.77
N THR A 5 -10.09 -10.26 12.75
CA THR A 5 -9.36 -10.36 11.48
C THR A 5 -10.01 -9.41 10.49
N THR A 6 -9.23 -8.53 9.88
CA THR A 6 -9.70 -7.66 8.80
C THR A 6 -8.90 -7.94 7.54
N ASP A 7 -9.60 -8.11 6.43
CA ASP A 7 -9.06 -8.20 5.08
C ASP A 7 -9.47 -6.95 4.31
N PHE A 8 -8.48 -6.19 3.81
CA PHE A 8 -8.72 -4.95 3.11
C PHE A 8 -7.67 -4.68 2.04
N TYR A 9 -8.01 -3.81 1.09
CA TYR A 9 -7.03 -3.25 0.16
C TYR A 9 -6.41 -2.00 0.78
N PHE A 10 -5.10 -2.05 1.02
CA PHE A 10 -4.32 -0.92 1.48
C PHE A 10 -3.71 -0.18 0.29
N ARG A 11 -4.00 1.12 0.18
CA ARG A 11 -3.52 1.98 -0.91
C ARG A 11 -2.68 3.13 -0.36
N GLN A 12 -1.53 3.34 -0.97
CA GLN A 12 -0.60 4.39 -0.62
C GLN A 12 -0.25 5.18 -1.87
N THR A 13 -0.26 6.51 -1.74
CA THR A 13 0.21 7.40 -2.79
C THR A 13 1.36 8.23 -2.26
N TRP A 14 2.46 8.31 -3.00
CA TRP A 14 3.57 9.20 -2.69
C TRP A 14 4.16 9.79 -3.97
N LYS A 15 5.01 10.81 -3.81
CA LYS A 15 5.74 11.44 -4.90
C LYS A 15 7.20 11.03 -4.83
N ASP A 16 7.75 10.52 -5.93
CA ASP A 16 9.17 10.20 -6.08
C ASP A 16 9.69 10.76 -7.41
N SER A 17 10.45 11.85 -7.34
CA SER A 17 11.00 12.51 -8.54
C SER A 17 12.04 11.67 -9.28
N ARG A 18 12.59 10.62 -8.65
CA ARG A 18 13.53 9.69 -9.30
C ARG A 18 12.81 8.75 -10.28
N LEU A 19 11.49 8.63 -10.17
CA LEU A 19 10.64 7.78 -11.01
C LEU A 19 9.89 8.57 -12.09
N THR A 20 10.17 9.86 -12.23
CA THR A 20 9.65 10.70 -13.32
C THR A 20 10.20 10.24 -14.67
N PHE A 21 9.36 10.26 -15.70
CA PHE A 21 9.75 9.92 -17.07
C PHE A 21 9.07 10.84 -18.08
N GLU A 22 9.62 10.93 -19.29
CA GLU A 22 9.04 11.75 -20.36
C GLU A 22 7.64 11.27 -20.74
N LYS A 23 6.67 12.17 -20.66
CA LYS A 23 5.29 11.90 -21.07
C LYS A 23 5.26 11.60 -22.57
N ARG A 24 4.82 10.41 -22.93
CA ARG A 24 4.53 10.05 -24.33
C ARG A 24 3.03 10.11 -24.59
N PRO A 25 2.58 10.41 -25.82
CA PRO A 25 1.15 10.59 -26.13
C PRO A 25 0.24 9.46 -25.63
N ASN A 26 0.75 8.22 -25.62
CA ASN A 26 0.00 7.03 -25.22
C ASN A 26 0.48 6.39 -23.91
N ILE A 27 1.43 7.01 -23.20
CA ILE A 27 1.99 6.46 -21.95
C ILE A 27 2.03 7.59 -20.92
N ALA A 28 0.96 7.68 -20.13
CA ALA A 28 0.87 8.59 -18.98
C ALA A 28 1.30 7.92 -17.67
N ALA A 29 1.28 6.58 -17.61
CA ALA A 29 1.62 5.82 -16.41
C ALA A 29 2.15 4.42 -16.77
N LEU A 30 3.04 3.89 -15.94
CA LEU A 30 3.51 2.52 -15.98
C LEU A 30 2.78 1.71 -14.90
N SER A 31 2.15 0.61 -15.29
CA SER A 31 1.53 -0.34 -14.36
C SER A 31 2.44 -1.56 -14.26
N VAL A 32 2.97 -1.82 -13.07
CA VAL A 32 4.01 -2.83 -12.82
C VAL A 32 3.64 -3.74 -11.65
N GLY A 33 4.20 -4.94 -11.62
CA GLY A 33 3.95 -5.93 -10.59
C GLY A 33 4.82 -5.72 -9.33
N SER A 34 4.74 -6.69 -8.42
CA SER A 34 5.48 -6.66 -7.15
C SER A 34 7.00 -6.66 -7.34
N GLU A 35 7.51 -7.19 -8.45
CA GLU A 35 8.94 -7.26 -8.77
C GLU A 35 9.61 -5.88 -8.89
N VAL A 36 8.83 -4.82 -9.16
CA VAL A 36 9.34 -3.44 -9.17
C VAL A 36 9.31 -2.84 -7.77
N ALA A 37 8.37 -3.24 -6.91
CA ALA A 37 8.30 -2.78 -5.52
C ALA A 37 9.56 -3.14 -4.73
N GLU A 38 10.21 -4.26 -5.06
CA GLU A 38 11.48 -4.70 -4.46
C GLU A 38 12.69 -3.86 -4.90
N LYS A 39 12.55 -3.09 -5.99
CA LYS A 39 13.65 -2.33 -6.60
C LYS A 39 13.57 -0.82 -6.36
N ILE A 40 12.46 -0.35 -5.81
CA ILE A 40 12.24 1.07 -5.53
C ILE A 40 12.07 1.27 -4.02
N TRP A 41 12.28 2.51 -3.59
CA TRP A 41 11.90 2.88 -2.24
C TRP A 41 10.37 2.80 -2.07
N VAL A 42 9.93 2.18 -0.98
CA VAL A 42 8.53 2.14 -0.55
C VAL A 42 8.43 2.65 0.89
N PRO A 43 7.33 3.29 1.31
CA PRO A 43 7.18 3.75 2.69
C PRO A 43 7.09 2.57 3.68
N ASP A 44 7.92 2.62 4.74
CA ASP A 44 7.89 1.66 5.85
C ASP A 44 6.64 1.88 6.73
N THR A 45 5.52 1.25 6.34
CA THR A 45 4.22 1.47 6.98
C THR A 45 3.83 0.30 7.87
N PHE A 46 3.46 0.59 9.12
CA PHE A 46 3.05 -0.39 10.12
C PHE A 46 1.76 0.06 10.83
N PHE A 47 0.98 -0.88 11.35
CA PHE A 47 -0.22 -0.60 12.14
C PHE A 47 0.10 -0.75 13.63
N ALA A 48 0.04 0.33 14.40
CA ALA A 48 0.49 0.33 15.80
C ALA A 48 -0.27 -0.64 16.74
N ASN A 49 -1.51 -1.01 16.39
CA ASN A 49 -2.36 -1.90 17.19
C ASN A 49 -2.40 -3.35 16.66
N GLU A 50 -1.58 -3.65 15.67
CA GLU A 50 -1.44 -4.98 15.10
C GLU A 50 -0.83 -5.93 16.14
N LYS A 51 -1.51 -7.05 16.45
CA LYS A 51 -0.90 -8.15 17.20
C LYS A 51 -0.06 -9.03 16.28
N SER A 52 -0.56 -9.25 15.07
CA SER A 52 0.17 -9.85 13.96
C SER A 52 -0.51 -9.47 12.63
N ALA A 53 0.26 -9.27 11.58
CA ALA A 53 -0.25 -9.21 10.22
C ALA A 53 0.45 -10.24 9.36
N TYR A 54 -0.31 -10.71 8.38
CA TYR A 54 0.20 -11.62 7.37
C TYR A 54 0.04 -10.95 6.02
N PHE A 55 1.16 -10.71 5.34
CA PHE A 55 1.13 -10.47 3.91
C PHE A 55 0.76 -11.80 3.25
N HIS A 56 -0.32 -11.85 2.48
CA HIS A 56 -0.70 -13.07 1.79
C HIS A 56 0.40 -13.50 0.80
N GLU A 57 1.28 -14.42 1.22
CA GLU A 57 2.21 -15.16 0.35
C GLU A 57 1.50 -16.28 -0.44
N ALA A 58 0.20 -16.13 -0.73
CA ALA A 58 -0.50 -17.06 -1.60
C ALA A 58 -0.21 -16.66 -3.06
N THR A 59 0.78 -17.33 -3.63
CA THR A 59 1.14 -17.43 -5.08
C THR A 59 1.64 -16.20 -5.85
N THR A 60 1.45 -14.96 -5.39
CA THR A 60 2.21 -13.76 -5.81
C THR A 60 1.83 -12.65 -4.82
N PRO A 61 2.72 -11.77 -4.35
CA PRO A 61 2.27 -10.59 -3.59
C PRO A 61 1.25 -9.86 -4.45
N ASN A 62 -0.01 -9.76 -4.00
CA ASN A 62 -1.08 -9.02 -4.70
C ASN A 62 -0.84 -7.50 -4.59
N THR A 63 0.37 -7.07 -4.97
CA THR A 63 0.82 -5.69 -4.97
C THR A 63 0.84 -5.21 -6.42
N PHE A 64 0.08 -4.15 -6.65
CA PHE A 64 0.07 -3.41 -7.90
C PHE A 64 0.71 -2.06 -7.66
N LEU A 65 1.60 -1.65 -8.57
CA LEU A 65 2.18 -0.32 -8.60
C LEU A 65 1.78 0.39 -9.88
N ARG A 66 1.39 1.66 -9.75
CA ARG A 66 1.24 2.59 -10.87
C ARG A 66 2.17 3.78 -10.66
N ILE A 67 3.04 4.03 -11.62
CA ILE A 67 3.97 5.16 -11.63
C ILE A 67 3.54 6.11 -12.75
N ASN A 68 3.03 7.28 -12.40
CA ASN A 68 2.69 8.33 -13.35
C ASN A 68 3.96 9.02 -13.86
N PHE A 69 3.88 9.58 -15.08
CA PHE A 69 5.02 10.25 -15.74
C PHE A 69 5.64 11.35 -14.88
N ASP A 70 4.85 11.98 -14.03
CA ASP A 70 5.25 13.08 -13.16
C ASP A 70 5.91 12.61 -11.85
N GLY A 71 6.08 11.30 -11.64
CA GLY A 71 6.66 10.71 -10.43
C GLY A 71 5.66 10.46 -9.30
N GLU A 72 4.34 10.59 -9.53
CA GLU A 72 3.35 10.09 -8.57
C GLU A 72 3.29 8.55 -8.62
N VAL A 73 3.40 7.92 -7.46
CA VAL A 73 3.37 6.46 -7.30
C VAL A 73 2.17 6.07 -6.48
N LEU A 74 1.35 5.17 -7.02
CA LEU A 74 0.27 4.50 -6.31
C LEU A 74 0.67 3.03 -6.09
N ARG A 75 0.67 2.59 -4.84
CA ARG A 75 0.76 1.18 -4.46
C ARG A 75 -0.56 0.70 -3.91
N SER A 76 -1.03 -0.45 -4.39
CA SER A 76 -2.23 -1.12 -3.87
C SER A 76 -1.86 -2.55 -3.51
N MET A 77 -2.12 -2.97 -2.27
CA MET A 77 -1.90 -4.36 -1.83
C MET A 77 -3.08 -4.88 -1.03
N ARG A 78 -3.33 -6.19 -1.07
CA ARG A 78 -4.27 -6.85 -0.15
C ARG A 78 -3.54 -7.11 1.17
N TYR A 79 -4.11 -6.63 2.27
CA TYR A 79 -3.53 -6.72 3.60
C TYR A 79 -4.50 -7.44 4.54
N VAL A 80 -3.99 -8.41 5.30
CA VAL A 80 -4.74 -9.08 6.36
C VAL A 80 -4.09 -8.77 7.70
N CYS A 81 -4.86 -8.08 8.53
CA CYS A 81 -4.44 -7.66 9.86
C CYS A 81 -5.20 -8.44 10.92
N PHE A 82 -4.48 -9.05 11.86
CA PHE A 82 -5.03 -9.56 13.11
C PHE A 82 -4.82 -8.49 14.17
N THR A 83 -5.89 -7.77 14.47
CA THR A 83 -5.84 -6.67 15.43
C THR A 83 -6.55 -7.09 16.71
N CYS A 84 -6.02 -6.66 17.86
CA CYS A 84 -6.76 -6.74 19.11
C CYS A 84 -7.34 -5.37 19.44
N SER A 85 -8.66 -5.34 19.65
CA SER A 85 -9.43 -4.18 20.11
C SER A 85 -9.42 -2.99 19.15
N LEU A 86 -10.52 -2.82 18.44
CA LEU A 86 -10.79 -1.65 17.61
C LEU A 86 -11.20 -0.51 18.56
N PHE A 87 -10.24 0.18 19.18
CA PHE A 87 -10.51 1.53 19.67
C PHE A 87 -10.53 2.44 18.44
N ALA A 88 -11.67 2.46 17.74
CA ALA A 88 -12.03 3.62 16.96
C ALA A 88 -12.16 4.75 17.97
N ASN A 89 -11.10 5.56 18.13
CA ASN A 89 -11.20 6.85 18.80
C ASN A 89 -12.21 7.68 18.01
N ASN A 90 -13.47 7.55 18.38
CA ASN A 90 -14.54 8.47 18.07
C ASN A 90 -14.38 9.68 19.00
N GLU A 91 -13.18 10.28 19.00
CA GLU A 91 -12.95 11.60 19.58
C GLU A 91 -13.55 12.58 18.59
N SER A 92 -14.87 12.73 18.71
CA SER A 92 -15.57 13.89 18.18
C SER A 92 -14.98 15.08 18.91
N PHE A 93 -14.21 15.91 18.22
CA PHE A 93 -13.89 17.25 18.71
C PHE A 93 -15.21 18.03 18.81
N LEU A 94 -15.84 18.00 19.98
CA LEU A 94 -16.66 19.05 20.58
C LEU A 94 -16.61 18.94 22.10
#